data_AF-A0A1A7R4Q3-F1
#
_entry.id   AF-A0A1A7R4Q3-F1
#
_cell.length_a   1.000
_cell.length_b   1.000
_cell.length_c   1.000
_cell.angle_alpha   90.00
_cell.angle_beta   90.00
_cell.angle_gamma   90.00
#
_symmetry.space_group_name_H-M   'P 1'
#
loop_
_entity.id
_entity.type
_entity.pdbx_description
1 polymer ?
#
loop_
_entity_poly.entity_id
_entity_poly.type
_entity_poly.pdbx_seq_one_letter_code
_entity_poly.pdbx_strand_id
1 'polypeptide(L)' 'MGSLTISKKILDKYFGYLKNLDNNAKKKLIIKLTKSLETKSEKKFEIASVFGAWEDERTSDEIISEIKSSRVEKRNTANL' A
#
# COMPACT_ATOMS: atom_id res chain seq x y z
N MET A 1 6.74 6.62 15.86
CA MET A 1 8.20 6.80 15.67
C MET A 1 8.52 8.24 16.00
N GLY A 2 9.25 8.50 17.08
CA GLY A 2 9.52 9.87 17.55
C GLY A 2 10.34 10.67 16.53
N SER A 3 9.94 11.92 16.29
CA SER A 3 10.71 12.86 15.47
C SER A 3 12.03 13.16 16.20
N LEU A 4 13.14 12.65 15.66
CA LEU A 4 14.47 12.97 16.17
C LEU A 4 14.85 14.35 15.62
N THR A 5 14.67 15.39 16.42
CA THR A 5 15.22 16.72 16.13
C THR A 5 16.75 16.64 16.18
N ILE A 6 17.38 16.55 15.00
CA ILE A 6 18.84 16.52 14.87
C ILE A 6 19.39 17.90 15.19
N SER A 7 20.34 17.98 16.12
CA SER A 7 21.06 19.24 16.38
C SER A 7 21.99 19.59 15.22
N LYS A 8 22.20 20.88 14.98
CA LYS A 8 23.07 21.38 13.89
C LYS A 8 24.46 20.73 13.89
N LYS A 9 25.06 20.56 15.08
CA LYS A 9 26.37 19.90 15.27
C LYS A 9 26.40 18.45 14.77
N ILE A 10 25.32 17.72 14.99
CA ILE A 10 25.20 16.32 14.57
C ILE A 10 25.00 16.27 13.05
N LEU A 11 24.19 17.17 12.48
CA LEU A 11 24.01 17.30 11.03
C LEU A 11 25.33 17.57 10.31
N ASP A 12 26.13 18.51 10.81
CA ASP A 12 27.43 18.87 10.23
C ASP A 12 28.41 17.68 10.26
N LYS A 13 28.38 16.87 11.32
CA LYS A 13 29.17 15.63 11.40
C LYS A 13 28.75 14.62 10.32
N TYR A 14 27.45 14.40 10.15
CA TYR A 14 26.94 13.51 9.10
C TYR A 14 27.27 14.04 7.71
N PHE A 15 27.11 15.34 7.48
CA PHE A 15 27.51 15.98 6.23
C PHE A 15 29.00 15.82 5.95
N GLY A 16 29.84 15.81 6.99
CA GLY A 16 31.26 15.50 6.91
C GLY A 16 31.57 14.14 6.28
N TYR A 17 30.72 13.13 6.48
CA TYR A 17 30.84 11.83 5.81
C TYR A 17 30.34 11.90 4.36
N LEU A 18 29.27 12.66 4.11
CA LEU A 18 28.64 12.77 2.79
C LEU A 18 29.47 13.61 1.79
N LYS A 19 30.22 14.60 2.28
CA LYS A 19 30.98 15.53 1.42
C LYS A 19 32.06 14.83 0.58
N ASN A 20 32.62 13.73 1.09
CA ASN A 20 33.69 12.97 0.47
C ASN A 20 33.20 11.89 -0.51
N LEU A 21 31.88 11.72 -0.68
CA LEU A 21 31.35 10.82 -1.69
C LEU A 21 31.67 11.33 -3.10
N ASP A 22 31.88 10.41 -4.02
CA ASP A 22 31.96 10.73 -5.44
C ASP A 22 30.61 11.27 -5.97
N ASN A 23 30.66 11.89 -7.14
CA ASN A 23 29.48 12.53 -7.74
C ASN A 23 28.33 11.54 -8.06
N ASN A 24 28.64 10.28 -8.37
CA ASN A 24 27.64 9.26 -8.65
C ASN A 24 26.95 8.82 -7.35
N ALA A 25 27.72 8.57 -6.30
CA ALA A 25 27.22 8.24 -4.98
C ALA A 25 26.34 9.36 -4.39
N LYS A 26 26.75 10.63 -4.55
CA LYS A 26 25.92 11.79 -4.17
C LYS A 26 24.58 11.83 -4.89
N LYS A 27 24.58 11.67 -6.22
CA LYS A 27 23.34 11.63 -7.03
C LYS A 27 22.41 10.50 -6.61
N LYS A 28 22.94 9.29 -6.40
CA LYS A 28 22.17 8.13 -5.93
C LYS A 28 21.55 8.38 -4.54
N LEU A 29 22.32 8.98 -3.64
CA LEU A 29 21.84 9.28 -2.29
C LEU A 29 20.69 10.30 -2.32
N ILE A 30 20.82 11.37 -3.12
CA ILE A 30 19.74 12.34 -3.32
C ILE A 30 18.48 11.63 -3.81
N ILE A 31 18.56 10.82 -4.85
CA ILE A 31 17.40 10.07 -5.38
C ILE A 31 16.78 9.18 -4.29
N LYS A 32 17.60 8.47 -3.52
CA LYS A 32 17.12 7.58 -2.45
C LYS A 32 16.43 8.36 -1.32
N LEU A 33 16.99 9.51 -0.94
CA LEU A 33 16.39 10.40 0.06
C LEU A 33 15.08 11.00 -0.45
N THR A 34 15.04 11.50 -1.68
CA THR A 34 13.80 11.99 -2.32
C THR A 34 12.72 10.90 -2.31
N LYS A 35 13.06 9.67 -2.74
CA LYS A 35 12.14 8.52 -2.68
C LYS A 35 11.72 8.12 -1.26
N SER A 36 12.51 8.43 -0.24
CA SER A 36 12.14 8.18 1.15
C SER A 36 11.20 9.24 1.73
N LEU A 37 11.23 10.45 1.17
CA LEU A 37 10.28 11.53 1.48
C LEU A 37 8.95 11.33 0.76
N GLU A 38 9.00 10.76 -0.45
CA GLU A 38 7.86 10.18 -1.12
C GLU A 38 7.43 8.93 -0.32
N THR A 39 6.73 9.13 0.81
CA THR A 39 5.87 8.09 1.35
C THR A 39 5.09 7.58 0.15
N LYS A 40 5.34 6.33 -0.27
CA LYS A 40 4.41 5.64 -1.15
C LYS A 40 3.08 5.78 -0.43
N SER A 41 2.25 6.71 -0.87
CA SER A 41 0.84 6.44 -0.78
C SER A 41 0.75 5.15 -1.56
N GLU A 42 0.60 4.04 -0.84
CA GLU A 42 -0.11 2.91 -1.43
C GLU A 42 -1.25 3.57 -2.16
N LYS A 43 -1.24 3.54 -3.50
CA LYS A 43 -2.26 4.21 -4.32
C LYS A 43 -3.55 3.86 -3.63
N LYS A 44 -4.17 4.85 -2.97
CA LYS A 44 -5.24 4.59 -2.03
C LYS A 44 -6.26 3.88 -2.89
N PHE A 45 -6.48 2.59 -2.67
CA PHE A 45 -7.31 1.81 -3.57
C PHE A 45 -8.68 2.48 -3.53
N GLU A 46 -9.00 3.21 -4.58
CA GLU A 46 -10.21 4.00 -4.61
C GLU A 46 -11.33 3.00 -4.85
N ILE A 47 -12.15 2.74 -3.85
CA ILE A 47 -13.30 1.83 -3.99
C ILE A 47 -14.20 2.31 -5.15
N ALA A 48 -14.22 3.62 -5.44
CA ALA A 48 -14.87 4.16 -6.63
C ALA A 48 -14.35 3.56 -7.95
N SER A 49 -13.07 3.17 -8.02
CA SER A 49 -12.48 2.54 -9.22
C SER A 49 -13.01 1.15 -9.53
N VAL A 50 -13.67 0.47 -8.57
CA VAL A 50 -14.34 -0.82 -8.80
C VAL A 50 -15.85 -0.71 -9.02
N PHE A 51 -16.43 0.49 -8.94
CA PHE A 51 -17.84 0.69 -9.28
C PHE A 51 -18.08 0.42 -10.76
N GLY A 52 -18.98 -0.51 -11.08
CA GLY A 52 -19.33 -0.85 -12.47
C GLY A 52 -18.27 -1.65 -13.23
N ALA A 53 -17.17 -2.04 -12.58
CA ALA A 53 -16.12 -2.87 -13.19
C ALA A 53 -16.46 -4.37 -13.19
N TRP A 54 -17.62 -4.76 -12.65
CA TRP A 54 -18.05 -6.15 -12.64
C TRP A 54 -18.60 -6.53 -14.02
N GLU A 55 -17.89 -7.42 -14.69
CA GLU A 55 -18.30 -8.11 -15.91
C GLU A 55 -18.54 -9.58 -15.58
N ASP A 56 -19.73 -10.08 -15.88
CA ASP A 56 -20.14 -11.47 -15.64
C ASP A 56 -20.95 -11.95 -16.85
N GLU A 57 -20.70 -13.18 -17.27
CA GLU A 57 -21.46 -13.83 -18.34
C GLU A 57 -22.81 -14.34 -17.83
N ARG A 58 -22.96 -14.54 -16.51
CA ARG A 58 -24.19 -15.01 -15.89
C ARG A 58 -25.24 -13.91 -15.83
N THR A 59 -26.48 -14.32 -16.05
CA THR A 59 -27.64 -13.49 -15.79
C THR A 59 -27.86 -13.25 -14.30
N SER A 60 -28.59 -12.19 -13.97
CA SER A 60 -28.98 -11.89 -12.57
C SER A 60 -29.68 -13.08 -11.90
N ASP A 61 -30.51 -13.81 -12.63
CA ASP A 61 -31.28 -14.94 -12.09
C ASP A 61 -30.37 -16.15 -11.76
N GLU A 62 -29.37 -16.42 -12.59
CA GLU A 62 -28.37 -17.46 -12.34
C GLU A 62 -27.55 -17.15 -11.09
N ILE A 63 -27.11 -15.90 -10.94
CA ILE A 63 -26.38 -15.43 -9.74
C ILE A 63 -27.25 -15.60 -8.49
N ILE A 64 -28.52 -15.17 -8.56
CA ILE A 64 -29.45 -15.31 -7.43
C ILE A 64 -29.67 -16.79 -7.07
N SER A 65 -29.79 -17.67 -8.06
CA SER A 65 -29.98 -19.11 -7.87
C SER A 65 -28.76 -19.76 -7.20
N GLU A 66 -27.55 -19.41 -7.64
CA GLU A 66 -26.29 -19.89 -7.07
C GLU A 66 -26.12 -19.44 -5.61
N ILE A 67 -26.40 -18.17 -5.31
CA ILE A 67 -26.33 -17.64 -3.94
C ILE A 67 -27.31 -18.38 -3.02
N LYS A 68 -28.53 -18.64 -3.50
CA LYS A 68 -29.55 -19.36 -2.73
C LYS A 68 -29.16 -20.82 -2.48
N SER A 69 -28.61 -21.50 -3.47
CA SER A 69 -28.22 -22.91 -3.37
C SER A 69 -26.97 -23.12 -2.52
N SER A 70 -26.03 -22.18 -2.54
CA SER A 70 -24.80 -22.22 -1.74
C SER A 70 -25.00 -21.81 -0.27
N ARG A 71 -26.21 -21.37 0.08
CA ARG A 71 -26.53 -20.88 1.43
C ARG A 71 -26.58 -22.02 2.44
N VAL A 72 -25.65 -22.00 3.39
CA VAL A 72 -25.67 -22.91 4.55
C VAL A 72 -26.39 -22.22 5.71
N GLU A 73 -27.60 -22.68 6.00
CA GLU A 73 -28.37 -22.20 7.16
C GLU A 73 -27.81 -22.80 8.45
N LYS A 74 -27.51 -21.95 9.44
CA LYS A 74 -26.94 -22.36 10.75
C LYS A 74 -27.79 -23.39 11.52
N ARG A 75 -29.08 -23.55 11.17
CA ARG A 75 -29.96 -24.55 11.78
C ARG A 75 -29.71 -25.98 11.28
N ASN A 76 -29.07 -26.15 10.12
CA ASN A 76 -28.78 -27.47 9.54
C ASN A 76 -27.44 -28.08 9.98
N THR A 77 -26.57 -27.32 10.67
CA THR A 77 -25.26 -27.81 11.11
C THR A 77 -25.28 -28.42 12.52
N ALA A 78 -26.44 -28.49 13.18
CA ALA A 78 -26.59 -29.05 14.52
C ALA A 78 -26.90 -30.56 14.55
N ASN A 79 -27.01 -31.22 13.39
CA ASN A 79 -27.28 -32.66 13.27
C ASN A 79 -26.22 -33.37 12.39
N LEU A 80 -24.94 -33.14 12.70
CA LEU A 80 -23.82 -33.95 12.23
C LEU A 80 -22.93 -34.31 13.43
#